data_AF-A0A418KJ41-F1
#
_entry.id   AF-A0A418KJ41-F1
#
_cell.length_a   1.000
_cell.length_b   1.000
_cell.length_c   1.000
_cell.angle_alpha   90.00
_cell.angle_beta   90.00
_cell.angle_gamma   90.00
#
_symmetry.space_group_name_H-M   'P 1'
#
loop_
_entity.id
_entity.type
_entity.pdbx_description
1 polymer ?
#
loop_
_entity_poly.entity_id
_entity_poly.type
_entity_poly.pdbx_seq_one_letter_code
_entity_poly.pdbx_strand_id
1 'polypeptide(L)' 'MDVARYRAHCPACPWTSRDFSRYTTAENAARAHADEKDHTCHVIDQYGLRVTGSTVRPGDEI' A
#
# COMPACT_ATOMS: atom_id res chain seq x y z
N MET A 1 15.60 4.50 -17.76
CA MET A 1 14.98 5.06 -16.55
C MET A 1 14.04 4.01 -16.02
N ASP A 2 14.41 3.37 -14.92
CA ASP A 2 13.56 2.41 -14.22
C ASP A 2 12.29 3.14 -13.76
N VAL A 3 11.14 2.65 -14.21
CA VAL A 3 9.85 3.20 -13.79
C VAL A 3 9.65 2.80 -12.33
N ALA A 4 9.50 3.77 -11.44
CA ALA A 4 9.21 3.50 -10.02
C ALA A 4 7.97 2.59 -9.91
N ARG A 5 8.08 1.48 -9.17
CA ARG A 5 6.94 0.58 -8.92
C ARG A 5 6.60 0.56 -7.43
N TYR A 6 5.32 0.78 -7.14
CA TYR A 6 4.76 0.79 -5.80
C TYR A 6 3.69 -0.30 -5.69
N ARG A 7 3.60 -0.94 -4.53
CA ARG A 7 2.56 -1.92 -4.21
C ARG A 7 1.99 -1.66 -2.83
N ALA A 8 0.69 -1.82 -2.66
CA ALA A 8 0.09 -1.93 -1.35
C ALA A 8 0.40 -3.30 -0.77
N HIS A 9 0.80 -3.33 0.49
CA HIS A 9 1.11 -4.54 1.23
C HIS A 9 0.37 -4.56 2.56
N CYS A 10 -0.24 -5.70 2.85
CA CYS A 10 -0.89 -5.95 4.13
C CYS A 10 -0.02 -6.92 4.93
N PRO A 11 0.48 -6.55 6.12
CA PRO A 11 1.25 -7.45 6.98
C PRO A 11 0.35 -8.48 7.70
N ALA A 12 -0.97 -8.25 7.76
CA ALA A 12 -1.91 -9.12 8.48
C ALA A 12 -2.42 -10.30 7.64
N CYS A 13 -2.23 -10.28 6.31
CA CYS A 13 -2.66 -11.34 5.42
C CYS A 13 -1.74 -11.43 4.19
N PRO A 14 -1.73 -12.53 3.40
CA PRO A 14 -0.82 -12.70 2.27
C PRO A 14 -1.17 -11.83 1.04
N TRP A 15 -1.93 -10.75 1.23
CA TRP A 15 -2.35 -9.87 0.14
C TRP A 15 -1.29 -8.81 -0.17
N THR A 16 -1.05 -8.61 -1.46
CA THR A 16 -0.27 -7.49 -1.99
C THR A 16 -0.90 -7.07 -3.32
N SER A 17 -0.98 -5.77 -3.59
CA SER A 17 -1.56 -5.29 -4.84
C SER A 17 -0.65 -5.55 -6.04
N ARG A 18 -1.22 -5.32 -7.22
CA ARG A 18 -0.43 -5.11 -8.46
C ARG A 18 0.55 -3.93 -8.33
N ASP A 19 1.51 -3.90 -9.24
CA ASP A 19 2.43 -2.78 -9.44
C ASP A 19 1.69 -1.52 -9.92
N PHE A 20 2.03 -0.39 -9.30
CA PHE A 20 1.60 0.94 -9.70
C PHE A 20 2.81 1.82 -10.01
N SER A 21 2.70 2.64 -11.07
CA SER A 21 3.72 3.64 -11.41
C SER A 21 3.65 4.91 -10.53
N ARG A 22 2.59 5.05 -9.72
CA ARG A 22 2.34 6.19 -8.84
C ARG A 22 2.11 5.73 -7.41
N TYR A 23 2.78 6.39 -6.48
CA TYR A 23 2.62 6.13 -5.04
C TYR A 23 1.16 6.27 -4.58
N THR A 24 0.49 7.35 -4.98
CA THR A 24 -0.89 7.64 -4.56
C THR A 24 -1.88 6.55 -4.97
N THR A 25 -1.66 5.88 -6.10
CA THR A 25 -2.49 4.75 -6.51
C THR A 25 -2.27 3.51 -5.62
N ALA A 26 -1.02 3.25 -5.23
CA ALA A 26 -0.72 2.19 -4.28
C ALA A 26 -1.26 2.50 -2.87
N GLU A 27 -1.18 3.75 -2.43
CA GLU A 27 -1.73 4.17 -1.14
C GLU A 27 -3.26 4.02 -1.10
N ASN A 28 -3.96 4.43 -2.17
CA ASN A 28 -5.41 4.20 -2.28
C ASN A 28 -5.78 2.71 -2.27
N ALA A 29 -4.97 1.85 -2.91
CA ALA A 29 -5.17 0.41 -2.84
C ALA A 29 -4.95 -0.16 -1.43
N ALA A 30 -3.94 0.33 -0.71
CA ALA A 30 -3.70 -0.02 0.69
C ALA A 30 -4.87 0.42 1.57
N ARG A 31 -5.42 1.62 1.34
CA ARG A 31 -6.60 2.13 2.05
C ARG A 31 -7.85 1.30 1.80
N ALA A 32 -8.18 1.03 0.54
CA ALA A 32 -9.34 0.21 0.20
C ALA A 32 -9.25 -1.19 0.83
N HIS A 33 -8.06 -1.80 0.84
CA HIS A 33 -7.86 -3.08 1.51
C HIS A 33 -7.92 -2.96 3.04
N ALA A 34 -7.34 -1.90 3.60
CA ALA A 34 -7.39 -1.63 5.03
C ALA A 34 -8.83 -1.52 5.51
N ASP A 35 -9.67 -0.75 4.82
CA ASP A 35 -11.08 -0.56 5.16
C ASP A 35 -11.91 -1.82 4.93
N GLU A 36 -11.67 -2.58 3.86
CA GLU A 36 -12.42 -3.82 3.58
C GLU A 36 -12.11 -4.93 4.60
N LYS A 37 -10.87 -5.03 5.06
CA LYS A 37 -10.39 -6.12 5.93
C LYS A 37 -10.20 -5.72 7.39
N ASP A 38 -10.40 -4.45 7.71
CA ASP A 38 -10.07 -3.88 9.03
C ASP A 38 -8.58 -4.10 9.40
N HIS A 39 -7.69 -3.95 8.42
CA HIS A 39 -6.25 -4.24 8.56
C HIS A 39 -5.40 -2.98 8.39
N THR A 40 -4.32 -2.85 9.17
CA THR A 40 -3.33 -1.79 8.90
C THR A 40 -2.44 -2.19 7.72
N CYS A 41 -2.42 -1.37 6.67
CA CYS A 41 -1.65 -1.61 5.44
C CYS A 41 -0.53 -0.56 5.26
N HIS A 42 0.37 -0.79 4.30
CA HIS A 42 1.37 0.19 3.90
C HIS A 42 1.79 0.02 2.45
N VAL A 43 2.55 0.98 1.90
CA VAL A 43 3.10 0.89 0.54
C VAL A 43 4.54 0.39 0.60
N ILE A 44 4.89 -0.52 -0.30
CA ILE A 44 6.26 -0.99 -0.56
C ILE A 44 6.70 -0.55 -1.96
N ASP A 45 8.00 -0.35 -2.15
CA ASP A 45 8.61 -0.05 -3.45
C ASP A 45 8.98 -1.33 -4.23
N GLN A 46 9.60 -1.15 -5.39
CA GLN A 46 10.06 -2.22 -6.28
C GLN A 46 11.12 -3.15 -5.68
N TYR A 47 11.78 -2.73 -4.61
CA TYR A 47 12.75 -3.51 -3.85
C TYR A 47 12.12 -4.20 -2.64
N GLY A 48 10.79 -4.05 -2.44
CA GLY A 48 10.08 -4.59 -1.29
C GLY A 48 10.30 -3.78 -0.01
N LEU A 49 10.87 -2.58 -0.11
CA LEU A 49 11.09 -1.72 1.03
C LEU A 49 9.84 -0.89 1.32
N ARG A 50 9.44 -0.82 2.59
CA ARG A 50 8.32 0.02 3.01
C ARG A 50 8.65 1.49 2.79
N VAL A 51 7.74 2.20 2.13
CA VAL A 51 7.81 3.65 1.95
C VAL A 51 7.48 4.31 3.29
N THR A 52 8.33 5.22 3.76
CA THR A 52 8.10 5.93 5.03
C THR A 52 6.84 6.78 4.96
N GLY A 53 6.07 6.85 6.05
CA GLY A 53 4.82 7.60 6.10
C GLY A 53 3.63 6.94 5.38
N SER A 54 3.81 5.81 4.71
CA SER A 54 2.75 5.14 3.94
C SER A 54 1.78 4.28 4.77
N THR A 55 1.79 4.40 6.09
CA THR A 55 0.90 3.58 6.94
C THR A 55 -0.53 4.04 6.77
N VAL A 56 -1.39 3.11 6.39
CA VAL A 56 -2.83 3.33 6.29
C VAL A 56 -3.52 2.46 7.33
N ARG A 57 -4.33 3.09 8.17
CA ARG A 57 -5.18 2.43 9.17
C ARG A 57 -6.60 2.34 8.63
N PRO A 58 -7.37 1.31 9.02
CA PRO A 58 -8.79 1.26 8.70
C PRO A 58 -9.51 2.46 9.33
N GLY A 59 -10.40 3.09 8.57
CA GLY A 59 -11.17 4.25 9.04
C GLY A 59 -10.35 5.52 9.25
N ASP A 60 -9.12 5.58 8.73
CA ASP A 60 -8.35 6.82 8.66
C ASP A 60 -9.03 7.72 7.61
N GLU A 61 -9.97 8.56 8.03
CA GLU A 61 -10.61 9.58 7.16
C GLU A 61 -9.65 10.77 7.00
N ILE A 62 -9.58 11.34 5.78
CA ILE A 62 -8.72 12.48 5.43
C ILE A 62 -9.33 13.78 5.94
#